data_AF-A1IW16-F1
#
_entry.id   AF-A1IW16-F1
#
_cell.length_a   1.000
_cell.length_b   1.000
_cell.length_c   1.000
_cell.angle_alpha   90.00
_cell.angle_beta   90.00
_cell.angle_gamma   90.00
#
_symmetry.space_group_name_H-M   'P 1'
#
loop_
_entity.id
_entity.type
_entity.pdbx_description
1 polymer ?
#
loop_
_entity_poly.entity_id
_entity_poly.type
_entity_poly.pdbx_seq_one_letter_code
_entity_poly.pdbx_strand_id
1 'polypeptide(L)'
;MMGMARLAFRMMILVLFCFWAEAEYVKYKDPKQSLSDRIKDLMGRMTLEEKIGQMTQIDRKYASPEIVNKYFIGSLLSGGGSYPAPRASAETWINMVNEFQKGALSTRLG
;
A
#
# COMPACT_ATOMS: atom_id res chain seq x y z
N MET A 1 -49.02 -13.64 -3.97
CA MET A 1 -47.98 -14.54 -4.54
C MET A 1 -46.87 -13.82 -5.33
N MET A 2 -47.14 -12.81 -6.17
CA MET A 2 -46.10 -12.14 -6.99
C MET A 2 -45.03 -11.34 -6.21
N GLY A 3 -45.32 -10.84 -5.00
CA GLY A 3 -44.36 -10.09 -4.18
C GLY A 3 -43.26 -10.97 -3.55
N MET A 4 -43.61 -12.19 -3.13
CA MET A 4 -42.68 -13.15 -2.52
C MET A 4 -41.66 -13.67 -3.55
N ALA A 5 -42.09 -13.90 -4.79
CA ALA A 5 -41.19 -14.32 -5.88
C ALA A 5 -40.17 -13.23 -6.25
N ARG A 6 -40.57 -11.95 -6.25
CA ARG A 6 -39.67 -10.81 -6.48
C ARG A 6 -38.65 -10.62 -5.37
N LEU A 7 -39.05 -10.88 -4.11
CA LEU A 7 -38.15 -10.83 -2.96
C LEU A 7 -37.13 -11.98 -2.99
N ALA A 8 -37.59 -13.21 -3.30
CA ALA A 8 -36.73 -14.38 -3.45
C ALA A 8 -35.69 -14.20 -4.57
N PHE A 9 -36.10 -13.64 -5.71
CA PHE A 9 -35.20 -13.34 -6.82
C PHE A 9 -34.14 -12.28 -6.46
N ARG A 10 -34.53 -11.24 -5.72
CA ARG A 10 -33.60 -10.22 -5.21
C ARG A 10 -32.61 -10.80 -4.19
N MET A 11 -33.05 -11.67 -3.29
CA MET A 11 -32.16 -12.37 -2.36
C MET A 11 -31.22 -13.32 -3.09
N MET A 12 -31.69 -14.02 -4.12
CA MET A 12 -30.85 -14.92 -4.92
C MET A 12 -29.75 -14.16 -5.67
N ILE A 13 -30.06 -12.99 -6.24
CA ILE A 13 -29.05 -12.10 -6.84
C ILE A 13 -28.04 -11.64 -5.78
N LEU A 14 -28.51 -11.23 -4.60
CA LEU A 14 -27.64 -10.78 -3.50
C LEU A 14 -26.70 -11.90 -3.02
N VAL A 15 -27.21 -13.12 -2.87
CA VAL A 15 -26.43 -14.31 -2.50
C VAL A 15 -25.43 -14.66 -3.60
N LEU A 16 -25.81 -14.62 -4.88
CA LEU A 16 -24.89 -14.83 -6.01
C LEU A 16 -23.79 -13.76 -6.07
N PHE A 17 -24.08 -12.51 -5.73
CA PHE A 17 -23.08 -11.44 -5.59
C PHE A 17 -22.13 -11.67 -4.41
N CYS A 18 -22.62 -12.21 -3.29
CA CYS A 18 -21.78 -12.56 -2.13
C CYS A 18 -20.80 -13.70 -2.43
N PHE A 19 -21.18 -14.69 -3.26
CA PHE A 19 -20.28 -15.77 -3.69
C PHE A 19 -19.20 -15.31 -4.68
N TRP A 20 -19.37 -14.15 -5.31
CA TRP A 20 -18.36 -13.56 -6.21
C TRP A 20 -17.33 -12.68 -5.50
N ALA A 21 -17.62 -12.26 -4.26
CA ALA A 21 -16.78 -11.35 -3.50
C ALA A 21 -15.88 -12.10 -2.50
N GLU A 22 -15.08 -13.04 -2.99
CA GLU A 22 -14.00 -13.62 -2.18
C GLU A 22 -12.78 -12.68 -2.22
N ALA A 23 -12.55 -11.97 -1.11
CA ALA A 23 -11.32 -11.22 -0.93
C ALA A 23 -10.14 -12.20 -0.87
N GLU A 24 -9.15 -12.03 -1.76
CA GLU A 24 -7.94 -12.86 -1.74
C GLU A 24 -7.26 -12.74 -0.37
N TYR A 25 -6.98 -13.87 0.26
CA TYR A 25 -6.21 -13.88 1.51
C TYR A 25 -4.73 -13.55 1.23
N VAL A 26 -4.27 -12.40 1.74
CA VAL A 26 -2.91 -11.88 1.53
C VAL A 26 -2.07 -12.10 2.78
N LYS A 27 -1.27 -13.17 2.79
CA LYS A 27 -0.51 -13.61 3.98
C LYS A 27 0.47 -12.55 4.50
N TYR A 28 1.18 -11.80 3.65
CA TYR A 28 2.13 -10.78 4.13
C TYR A 28 1.48 -9.64 4.92
N LYS A 29 0.17 -9.40 4.73
CA LYS A 29 -0.63 -8.41 5.46
C LYS A 29 -1.22 -8.93 6.77
N ASP A 30 -1.17 -10.24 7.02
CA ASP A 30 -1.69 -10.84 8.26
C ASP A 30 -0.64 -10.73 9.39
N PRO A 31 -0.86 -9.90 10.42
CA PRO A 31 0.10 -9.72 11.51
C PRO A 31 0.20 -10.94 12.44
N LYS A 32 -0.69 -11.94 12.30
CA LYS A 32 -0.66 -13.18 13.09
C LYS A 32 0.31 -14.22 12.52
N GLN A 33 0.76 -14.05 11.28
CA GLN A 33 1.73 -14.93 10.64
C GLN A 33 3.15 -14.62 11.10
N SER A 34 4.04 -15.62 11.03
CA SER A 34 5.45 -15.41 11.37
C SER A 34 6.09 -14.37 10.45
N LEU A 35 7.08 -13.63 10.95
CA LEU A 35 7.82 -12.66 10.15
C LEU A 35 8.41 -13.30 8.88
N SER A 36 8.99 -14.50 9.00
CA SER A 36 9.58 -15.23 7.89
C SER A 36 8.53 -15.60 6.82
N ASP A 37 7.35 -16.04 7.23
CA ASP A 37 6.27 -16.38 6.30
C ASP A 37 5.75 -15.14 5.55
N ARG A 38 5.65 -14.01 6.25
CA ARG A 38 5.25 -12.73 5.65
C ARG A 38 6.28 -12.22 4.66
N ILE A 39 7.58 -12.29 4.98
CA ILE A 39 8.67 -11.92 4.07
C ILE A 39 8.66 -12.83 2.83
N LYS A 40 8.54 -14.14 3.01
CA LYS A 40 8.55 -15.11 1.90
C LYS A 40 7.34 -14.90 0.97
N ASP A 41 6.15 -14.67 1.51
CA ASP A 41 4.95 -14.36 0.73
C ASP A 41 5.10 -13.04 -0.03
N LEU A 42 5.58 -11.97 0.62
CA LEU A 42 5.79 -10.67 -0.04
C LEU A 42 6.82 -10.78 -1.16
N MET A 43 8.01 -11.34 -0.89
CA MET A 43 9.08 -11.49 -1.88
C MET A 43 8.68 -12.35 -3.08
N GLY A 44 7.78 -13.33 -2.87
CA GLY A 44 7.21 -14.17 -3.93
C GLY A 44 6.20 -13.42 -4.82
N ARG A 45 5.58 -12.35 -4.31
CA ARG A 45 4.63 -11.50 -5.04
C ARG A 45 5.27 -10.31 -5.74
N MET A 46 6.52 -9.98 -5.40
CA MET A 46 7.23 -8.83 -5.96
C MET A 46 7.80 -9.10 -7.36
N THR A 47 7.64 -8.13 -8.26
CA THR A 47 8.38 -8.08 -9.53
C THR A 47 9.86 -7.77 -9.30
N LEU A 48 10.67 -7.86 -10.35
CA LEU A 48 12.08 -7.49 -10.25
C LEU A 48 12.23 -5.98 -9.97
N GLU A 49 11.42 -5.15 -10.62
CA GLU A 49 11.41 -3.69 -10.46
C GLU A 49 11.06 -3.30 -9.02
N GLU A 50 10.07 -3.96 -8.41
CA GLU A 50 9.71 -3.73 -7.01
C GLU A 50 10.85 -4.12 -6.06
N LYS A 51 11.59 -5.21 -6.35
CA LYS A 51 12.75 -5.63 -5.55
C LYS A 51 13.90 -4.63 -5.66
N ILE A 52 14.19 -4.13 -6.86
CA ILE A 52 15.19 -3.10 -7.09
C ILE A 52 14.77 -1.78 -6.41
N GLY A 53 13.49 -1.43 -6.49
CA GLY A 53 12.92 -0.28 -5.79
C GLY A 53 13.16 -0.34 -4.29
N GLN A 54 12.94 -1.50 -3.66
CA GLN A 54 13.22 -1.70 -2.23
C GLN A 54 14.69 -1.49 -1.85
N MET A 55 15.62 -1.80 -2.75
CA MET A 55 17.07 -1.59 -2.54
C MET A 55 17.52 -0.14 -2.82
N THR A 56 16.62 0.71 -3.31
CA THR A 56 16.93 2.07 -3.74
C THR A 56 16.57 3.07 -2.64
N GLN A 57 17.57 3.86 -2.24
CA GLN A 57 17.40 5.00 -1.33
C GLN A 57 17.66 6.32 -2.07
N ILE A 58 16.75 7.29 -1.95
CA ILE A 58 16.89 8.62 -2.57
C ILE A 58 16.83 9.75 -1.54
N ASP A 59 17.45 10.89 -1.84
CA ASP A 59 17.27 12.10 -1.02
C ASP A 59 15.86 12.67 -1.24
N ARG A 60 15.20 13.09 -0.15
CA ARG A 60 13.86 13.67 -0.18
C ARG A 60 13.72 14.87 -1.13
N LYS A 61 14.81 15.59 -1.45
CA LYS A 61 14.78 16.71 -2.39
C LYS A 61 14.47 16.30 -3.83
N TYR A 62 14.66 15.02 -4.15
CA TYR A 62 14.30 14.41 -5.44
C TYR A 62 13.06 13.53 -5.34
N ALA A 63 12.43 13.44 -4.18
CA ALA A 63 11.27 12.59 -3.96
C ALA A 63 9.97 13.39 -4.13
N SER A 64 8.96 12.71 -4.66
CA SER A 64 7.56 13.08 -4.61
C SER A 64 6.74 11.81 -4.35
N PRO A 65 5.49 11.91 -3.85
CA PRO A 65 4.63 10.73 -3.70
C PRO A 65 4.49 9.93 -5.01
N GLU A 66 4.45 10.63 -6.15
CA GLU A 66 4.43 10.02 -7.49
C GLU A 66 5.72 9.26 -7.81
N ILE A 67 6.90 9.84 -7.54
CA ILE A 67 8.19 9.17 -7.77
C ILE A 67 8.33 7.94 -6.88
N VAL A 68 7.93 8.05 -5.60
CA VAL A 68 7.96 6.94 -4.66
C VAL A 68 7.08 5.79 -5.15
N ASN A 69 5.87 6.11 -5.62
CA ASN A 69 4.94 5.13 -6.18
C ASN A 69 5.48 4.48 -7.47
N LYS A 70 5.84 5.32 -8.45
CA LYS A 70 6.21 4.90 -9.81
C LYS A 70 7.43 3.98 -9.83
N TYR A 71 8.40 4.20 -8.94
CA TYR A 71 9.66 3.46 -8.90
C TYR A 71 9.80 2.55 -7.68
N PHE A 72 8.72 2.34 -6.91
CA PHE A 72 8.67 1.45 -5.75
C PHE A 72 9.79 1.71 -4.73
N ILE A 73 10.12 3.00 -4.52
CA ILE A 73 11.28 3.41 -3.72
C ILE A 73 11.18 2.86 -2.29
N GLY A 74 12.20 2.12 -1.86
CA GLY A 74 12.24 1.46 -0.55
C GLY A 74 12.65 2.36 0.60
N SER A 75 13.40 3.43 0.32
CA SER A 75 13.88 4.32 1.38
C SER A 75 14.09 5.76 0.90
N LEU A 76 13.82 6.71 1.80
CA LEU A 76 14.17 8.11 1.63
C LEU A 76 15.12 8.53 2.75
N LEU A 77 16.01 9.48 2.46
CA LEU A 77 16.80 10.15 3.49
C LEU A 77 16.68 11.67 3.39
N SER A 78 17.02 12.34 4.49
CA SER A 78 17.28 13.79 4.49
C SER A 78 18.76 14.00 4.75
N GLY A 79 19.53 14.32 3.71
CA GLY A 79 20.94 14.67 3.85
C GLY A 79 21.14 15.95 4.67
N GLY A 80 22.40 16.27 4.99
CA GLY A 80 22.74 17.51 5.70
C GLY A 80 22.15 18.74 5.00
N GLY A 81 21.33 19.52 5.73
CA GLY A 81 20.64 20.69 5.20
C GLY A 81 19.35 20.42 4.41
N SER A 82 18.96 19.16 4.22
CA SER A 82 17.73 18.79 3.50
C SER A 82 16.50 18.78 4.43
N TYR A 83 16.18 19.92 5.03
CA TYR A 83 14.97 20.09 5.85
C TYR A 83 13.74 20.50 4.99
N PRO A 84 12.51 20.19 5.42
CA PRO A 84 11.30 20.52 4.65
C PRO A 84 11.05 22.03 4.51
N ALA A 85 11.47 22.82 5.50
CA ALA A 85 11.39 24.27 5.49
C ALA A 85 12.42 24.88 6.47
N PRO A 86 12.82 26.15 6.31
CA PRO A 86 13.63 26.86 7.31
C PRO A 86 12.95 26.82 8.68
N ARG A 87 13.66 26.39 9.73
CA ARG A 87 13.13 26.24 11.10
C ARG A 87 11.86 25.37 11.17
N ALA A 88 11.78 24.32 10.36
CA ALA A 88 10.64 23.40 10.34
C ALA A 88 10.27 22.87 11.73
N SER A 89 8.98 22.91 12.06
CA SER A 89 8.44 22.28 13.25
C SER A 89 8.43 20.75 13.13
N ALA A 90 8.30 20.05 14.26
CA ALA A 90 8.12 18.59 14.25
C ALA A 90 6.91 18.17 13.39
N GLU A 91 5.81 18.92 13.43
CA GLU A 91 4.63 18.67 12.61
C GLU A 91 4.93 18.79 11.11
N THR A 92 5.77 19.75 10.70
CA THR A 92 6.17 19.91 9.30
C THR A 92 6.93 18.67 8.80
N TRP A 93 7.78 18.08 9.65
CA TRP A 93 8.46 16.82 9.35
C TRP A 93 7.48 15.65 9.24
N ILE A 94 6.54 15.53 10.19
CA ILE A 94 5.52 14.47 10.19
C ILE A 94 4.70 14.54 8.89
N ASN A 95 4.23 15.73 8.52
CA ASN A 95 3.43 15.93 7.31
C ASN A 95 4.20 15.54 6.06
N MET A 96 5.46 15.95 5.94
CA MET A 96 6.32 15.56 4.82
C MET A 96 6.49 14.04 4.71
N VAL A 97 6.79 13.36 5.82
CA VAL A 97 6.95 11.89 5.83
C VAL A 97 5.64 11.20 5.45
N ASN A 98 4.52 11.67 5.97
CA ASN A 98 3.20 11.12 5.66
C ASN A 98 2.84 11.25 4.18
N GLU A 99 3.22 12.35 3.51
CA GLU A 99 2.99 12.49 2.06
C GLU A 99 3.79 11.47 1.25
N PHE A 100 5.06 11.24 1.57
CA PHE A 100 5.83 10.18 0.92
C PHE A 100 5.27 8.79 1.21
N GLN A 101 4.86 8.54 2.45
CA GLN A 101 4.25 7.28 2.86
C GLN A 101 2.94 7.00 2.12
N LYS A 102 2.10 8.01 1.86
CA LYS A 102 0.91 7.87 0.99
C LYS A 102 1.28 7.42 -0.42
N GLY A 103 2.39 7.94 -0.96
CA GLY A 103 2.94 7.50 -2.24
C GLY A 103 3.33 6.01 -2.22
N ALA A 104 4.05 5.57 -1.18
CA ALA A 104 4.45 4.16 -1.03
C ALA A 104 3.25 3.22 -0.85
N LEU A 105 2.31 3.56 0.05
CA LEU A 105 1.13 2.75 0.36
C LEU A 105 0.11 2.67 -0.77
N SER A 106 0.20 3.54 -1.78
CA SER A 106 -0.65 3.50 -2.98
C SER A 106 -0.10 2.62 -4.10
N THR A 107 1.06 1.96 -3.88
CA THR A 107 1.56 0.95 -4.82
C THR A 107 0.73 -0.32 -4.75
N ARG A 108 0.96 -1.24 -5.70
CA ARG A 108 0.25 -2.53 -5.79
C ARG A 108 0.37 -3.38 -4.52
N LEU A 109 1.51 -3.34 -3.83
CA LEU A 109 1.78 -4.14 -2.63
C LEU A 109 1.65 -3.34 -1.32
N GLY A 110 1.52 -2.02 -1.40
CA GLY A 110 1.29 -1.14 -0.25
C GLY A 110 2.46 -1.16 0.72
#